data_AF-A0A0S2S7N8-F1
#
_entry.id   AF-A0A0S2S7N8-F1
#
_cell.length_a   1.000
_cell.length_b   1.000
_cell.length_c   1.000
_cell.angle_alpha   90.00
_cell.angle_beta   90.00
_cell.angle_gamma   90.00
#
_symmetry.space_group_name_H-M   'P 1'
#
loop_
_entity.id
_entity.type
_entity.pdbx_description
1 polymer ?
#
loop_
_entity_poly.entity_id
_entity_poly.type
_entity_poly.pdbx_seq_one_letter_code
_entity_poly.pdbx_strand_id
1 'polypeptide(L)'
;MKPSWLEPVLHWNGVTVFLIAIVLLSLIQGWRRGASRSVGALFGLIVDGILTVAGILCSLGLAMWLSPKVQQWLAAYMEHLPQRGLSGIEQFYYTLVAGLEGFPLLRFAVLFMLSYAVAQFVLRAIYVMVVGGRSDSSLREQEKRSGFFSRLAGAGIGTLIGGARAVMVIALLFIGVSLYPDSGFSSYVQASPIYKQGAQSVIEPLSGTLIKDKLPVFTQAVTKELNGILQRKYEMIDRDIPNDIEQAATKITQGASDDEQKARALYQWVGTRISYDYGKVEAYEQRGDWHEQTPRDTFDTRKGVCIDYARLYAVMARSQGLQVKVVTGLGYNGQGGYGSHAWNEVYLSGQNQWVPLDPTWAQSGDWFNPPGFAQTHIKDKVI
;
A
#
# COMPACT_ATOMS: atom_id res chain seq x y z
N MET A 1 49.38 -14.31 26.09
CA MET A 1 48.12 -14.78 25.48
C MET A 1 46.96 -14.25 26.33
N LYS A 2 46.28 -13.20 25.86
CA LYS A 2 45.04 -12.71 26.48
C LYS A 2 43.87 -13.49 25.85
N PRO A 3 42.88 -13.96 26.61
CA PRO A 3 41.91 -14.90 26.10
C PRO A 3 40.88 -14.18 25.19
N SER A 4 40.66 -14.76 24.00
CA SER A 4 39.95 -14.20 22.83
C SER A 4 38.41 -14.17 22.93
N TRP A 5 37.83 -14.43 24.10
CA TRP A 5 36.37 -14.48 24.29
C TRP A 5 35.75 -13.12 24.70
N LEU A 6 36.56 -12.08 24.87
CA LEU A 6 36.09 -10.73 25.23
C LEU A 6 36.05 -9.73 24.06
N GLU A 7 36.53 -10.09 22.87
CA GLU A 7 36.47 -9.19 21.71
C GLU A 7 35.08 -8.90 21.11
N PRO A 8 34.03 -9.73 21.29
CA PRO A 8 32.68 -9.34 20.84
C PRO A 8 32.10 -8.17 21.66
N VAL A 9 32.72 -7.80 22.78
CA VAL A 9 32.21 -6.83 23.76
C VAL A 9 32.56 -5.38 23.41
N LEU A 10 33.18 -5.09 22.25
CA LEU A 10 33.57 -3.71 21.88
C LEU A 10 32.70 -3.06 20.79
N HIS A 11 31.76 -3.78 20.16
CA HIS A 11 30.81 -3.22 19.19
C HIS A 11 29.38 -3.20 19.77
N TRP A 12 29.17 -2.48 20.87
CA TRP A 12 27.83 -2.31 21.44
C TRP A 12 27.01 -1.35 20.58
N ASN A 13 26.24 -1.93 19.67
CA ASN A 13 25.15 -1.26 19.01
C ASN A 13 24.06 -0.89 20.04
N GLY A 14 23.50 0.32 19.97
CA GLY A 14 22.45 0.79 20.89
C GLY A 14 21.22 -0.11 20.93
N VAL A 15 20.91 -0.80 19.83
CA VAL A 15 19.83 -1.79 19.76
C VAL A 15 20.14 -3.02 20.63
N THR A 16 21.38 -3.50 20.62
CA THR A 16 21.85 -4.62 21.46
C THR A 16 21.76 -4.24 22.94
N VAL A 17 22.23 -3.04 23.30
CA VAL A 17 22.15 -2.51 24.67
C VAL A 17 20.68 -2.47 25.13
N PHE A 18 19.79 -1.95 24.28
CA PHE A 18 18.38 -1.79 24.58
C PHE A 18 17.66 -3.14 24.79
N LEU A 19 17.89 -4.12 23.90
CA LEU A 19 17.30 -5.46 24.03
C LEU A 19 17.78 -6.19 25.30
N ILE A 20 19.09 -6.09 25.62
CA ILE A 20 19.64 -6.64 26.87
C ILE A 20 19.04 -5.91 28.08
N ALA A 21 18.90 -4.58 28.02
CA ALA A 21 18.31 -3.80 29.09
C ALA A 21 16.85 -4.20 29.37
N ILE A 22 16.05 -4.50 28.36
CA ILE A 22 14.67 -5.01 28.53
C ILE A 22 14.67 -6.31 29.35
N VAL A 23 15.56 -7.25 29.02
CA VAL A 23 15.66 -8.54 29.70
C VAL A 23 16.17 -8.35 31.13
N LEU A 24 17.23 -7.56 31.32
CA LEU A 24 17.82 -7.29 32.63
C LEU A 24 16.87 -6.52 33.56
N LEU A 25 16.17 -5.51 33.05
CA LEU A 25 15.17 -4.77 33.83
C LEU A 25 13.99 -5.68 34.22
N SER A 26 13.56 -6.57 33.33
CA SER A 26 12.49 -7.53 33.62
C SER A 26 12.94 -8.59 34.64
N LEU A 27 14.20 -9.02 34.59
CA LEU A 27 14.84 -9.88 35.60
C LEU A 27 14.89 -9.18 36.97
N ILE A 28 15.36 -7.93 37.03
CA ILE A 28 15.44 -7.14 38.27
C ILE A 28 14.03 -6.89 38.83
N GLN A 29 13.06 -6.57 37.98
CA GLN A 29 11.66 -6.43 38.39
C GLN A 29 11.11 -7.75 38.93
N GLY A 30 11.42 -8.87 38.29
CA GLY A 30 11.03 -10.20 38.74
C GLY A 30 11.64 -10.59 40.09
N TRP A 31 12.92 -10.27 40.29
CA TRP A 31 13.64 -10.44 41.55
C TRP A 31 13.02 -9.62 42.68
N ARG A 32 12.67 -8.34 42.40
CA ARG A 32 12.05 -7.43 43.38
C ARG A 32 10.62 -7.84 43.73
N ARG A 33 9.85 -8.34 42.76
CA ARG A 33 8.43 -8.71 42.93
C ARG A 33 8.22 -10.07 43.61
N GLY A 34 9.15 -11.01 43.44
CA GLY A 34 9.02 -12.39 43.93
C GLY A 34 8.07 -13.24 43.07
N ALA A 35 8.14 -14.57 43.24
CA ALA A 35 7.51 -15.53 42.33
C ALA A 35 6.00 -15.31 42.13
N SER A 36 5.22 -15.13 43.20
CA SER A 36 3.75 -15.02 43.13
C SER A 36 3.29 -13.80 42.31
N ARG A 37 3.94 -12.65 42.47
CA ARG A 37 3.62 -11.43 41.71
C ARG A 37 4.16 -11.47 40.28
N SER A 38 5.29 -12.14 40.05
CA SER A 38 5.83 -12.36 38.70
C SER A 38 4.98 -13.33 37.88
N VAL A 39 4.41 -14.38 38.49
CA VAL A 39 3.44 -15.28 37.85
C VAL A 39 2.19 -14.51 37.39
N GLY A 40 1.65 -13.62 38.24
CA GLY A 40 0.52 -12.76 37.86
C GLY A 40 0.82 -11.84 36.67
N ALA A 41 2.03 -11.27 36.61
CA ALA A 41 2.45 -10.45 35.48
C ALA A 41 2.66 -11.26 34.18
N LEU A 42 3.17 -12.50 34.28
CA LEU A 42 3.28 -13.41 33.13
C LEU A 42 1.88 -13.80 32.61
N PHE A 43 0.96 -14.11 33.52
CA PHE A 43 -0.42 -14.42 33.17
C PHE A 43 -1.11 -13.24 32.48
N GLY A 44 -0.93 -12.01 32.98
CA GLY A 44 -1.42 -10.79 32.33
C GLY A 44 -0.90 -10.63 30.90
N LEU A 45 0.40 -10.88 30.66
CA LEU A 45 0.98 -10.81 29.32
C LEU A 45 0.39 -11.87 28.37
N ILE A 46 0.21 -13.10 28.85
CA ILE A 46 -0.39 -14.18 28.06
C ILE A 46 -1.83 -13.83 27.71
N VAL A 47 -2.60 -13.33 28.68
CA VAL A 47 -3.99 -12.90 28.47
C VAL A 47 -4.06 -11.74 27.49
N ASP A 48 -3.24 -10.70 27.65
CA ASP A 48 -3.18 -9.57 26.72
C ASP A 48 -2.83 -10.03 25.30
N GLY A 49 -1.91 -11.01 25.18
CA GLY A 49 -1.57 -11.65 23.92
C GLY A 49 -2.77 -12.36 23.29
N ILE A 50 -3.50 -13.17 24.07
CA ILE A 50 -4.71 -13.88 23.61
C ILE A 50 -5.79 -12.88 23.17
N LEU A 51 -6.05 -11.83 23.94
CA LEU A 51 -7.02 -10.79 23.59
C LEU A 51 -6.61 -10.03 22.33
N THR A 52 -5.31 -9.80 22.14
CA THR A 52 -4.78 -9.17 20.92
C THR A 52 -5.05 -10.04 19.70
N VAL A 53 -4.68 -11.32 19.76
CA VAL A 53 -4.91 -12.29 18.68
C VAL A 53 -6.40 -12.48 18.39
N ALA A 54 -7.22 -12.62 19.44
CA ALA A 54 -8.67 -12.73 19.30
C ALA A 54 -9.25 -11.49 18.61
N GLY A 55 -8.80 -10.28 18.98
CA GLY A 55 -9.26 -9.05 18.33
C GLY A 55 -8.85 -8.95 16.86
N ILE A 56 -7.64 -9.40 16.49
CA ILE A 56 -7.22 -9.48 15.08
C ILE A 56 -8.10 -10.45 14.30
N LEU A 57 -8.39 -11.64 14.83
CA LEU A 57 -9.23 -12.63 14.14
C LEU A 57 -10.68 -12.14 13.99
N CYS A 58 -11.24 -11.53 15.04
CA CYS A 58 -12.56 -10.92 15.00
C CYS A 58 -12.63 -9.78 13.98
N SER A 59 -11.63 -8.89 13.94
CA SER A 59 -11.60 -7.78 13.00
C SER A 59 -11.42 -8.23 11.55
N LEU A 60 -10.61 -9.28 11.30
CA LEU A 60 -10.51 -9.90 9.97
C LEU A 60 -11.88 -10.42 9.50
N GLY A 61 -12.56 -11.20 10.33
CA GLY A 61 -13.90 -11.74 10.01
C GLY A 61 -14.93 -10.64 9.77
N LEU A 62 -14.97 -9.63 10.64
CA LEU A 62 -15.88 -8.49 10.51
C LEU A 62 -15.58 -7.63 9.28
N ALA A 63 -14.32 -7.36 8.97
CA ALA A 63 -13.93 -6.59 7.78
C ALA A 63 -14.31 -7.32 6.49
N MET A 64 -14.10 -8.65 6.41
CA MET A 64 -14.53 -9.46 5.27
C MET A 64 -16.06 -9.43 5.10
N TRP A 65 -16.81 -9.47 6.20
CA TRP A 65 -18.27 -9.47 6.17
C TRP A 65 -18.87 -8.08 5.88
N LEU A 66 -18.28 -7.01 6.41
CA LEU A 66 -18.72 -5.62 6.20
C LEU A 66 -18.36 -5.10 4.81
N SER A 67 -17.21 -5.50 4.25
CA SER A 67 -16.71 -5.01 2.97
C SER A 67 -17.75 -5.03 1.84
N PRO A 68 -18.42 -6.16 1.51
CA PRO A 68 -19.42 -6.17 0.43
C PRO A 68 -20.66 -5.33 0.75
N LYS A 69 -21.07 -5.23 2.02
CA LYS A 69 -22.22 -4.42 2.44
C LYS A 69 -21.95 -2.93 2.32
N VAL A 70 -20.75 -2.52 2.73
CA VAL A 70 -20.30 -1.12 2.61
C VAL A 70 -20.14 -0.74 1.14
N GLN A 71 -19.67 -1.65 0.28
CA GLN A 71 -19.65 -1.41 -1.17
C GLN A 71 -21.03 -1.09 -1.72
N GLN A 72 -22.01 -1.96 -1.46
CA GLN A 72 -23.37 -1.79 -1.97
C GLN A 72 -24.01 -0.49 -1.47
N TRP A 73 -23.78 -0.17 -0.19
CA TRP A 73 -24.27 1.07 0.39
C TRP A 73 -23.62 2.32 -0.24
N LEU A 74 -22.29 2.30 -0.44
CA LEU A 74 -21.57 3.41 -1.07
C LEU A 74 -21.94 3.56 -2.55
N ALA A 75 -22.17 2.46 -3.26
CA ALA A 75 -22.63 2.48 -4.65
C ALA A 75 -24.00 3.17 -4.78
N ALA A 76 -24.97 2.79 -3.93
CA ALA A 76 -26.28 3.44 -3.88
C ALA A 76 -26.20 4.93 -3.49
N TYR A 77 -25.25 5.28 -2.63
CA TYR A 77 -25.00 6.68 -2.24
C TYR A 77 -24.41 7.51 -3.40
N MET A 78 -23.54 6.92 -4.23
CA MET A 78 -22.94 7.60 -5.39
C MET A 78 -23.89 7.78 -6.57
N GLU A 79 -24.93 6.95 -6.71
CA GLU A 79 -25.96 7.15 -7.73
C GLU A 79 -26.70 8.50 -7.58
N HIS A 80 -26.70 9.08 -6.38
CA HIS A 80 -27.37 10.35 -6.07
C HIS A 80 -26.41 11.54 -6.00
N LEU A 81 -25.28 11.49 -6.72
CA LEU A 81 -24.31 12.58 -6.74
C LEU A 81 -24.93 13.88 -7.28
N PRO A 82 -24.80 15.01 -6.55
CA PRO A 82 -25.40 16.27 -6.97
C PRO A 82 -24.70 16.80 -8.23
N GLN A 83 -25.48 17.10 -9.28
CA GLN A 83 -25.01 17.64 -10.57
C GLN A 83 -24.62 19.13 -10.51
N ARG A 84 -23.97 19.56 -9.43
CA ARG A 84 -23.48 20.94 -9.24
C ARG A 84 -21.97 20.95 -9.13
N GLY A 85 -21.34 22.09 -9.44
CA GLY A 85 -19.91 22.29 -9.18
C GLY A 85 -19.60 22.08 -7.71
N LEU A 86 -18.77 21.08 -7.42
CA LEU A 86 -18.37 20.70 -6.07
C LEU A 86 -17.23 21.59 -5.59
N SER A 87 -17.31 22.07 -4.36
CA SER A 87 -16.20 22.75 -3.69
C SER A 87 -15.02 21.80 -3.46
N GLY A 88 -13.80 22.32 -3.26
CA GLY A 88 -12.60 21.48 -3.09
C GLY A 88 -12.68 20.47 -1.92
N ILE A 89 -13.41 20.80 -0.85
CA ILE A 89 -13.64 19.89 0.29
C ILE A 89 -14.63 18.78 -0.09
N GLU A 90 -15.68 19.11 -0.84
CA GLU A 90 -16.64 18.13 -1.34
C GLU A 90 -15.97 17.19 -2.36
N GLN A 91 -15.14 17.72 -3.25
CA GLN A 91 -14.34 16.90 -4.18
C GLN A 91 -13.48 15.88 -3.41
N PHE A 92 -12.72 16.34 -2.42
CA PHE A 92 -11.90 15.45 -1.60
C PHE A 92 -12.73 14.37 -0.88
N TYR A 93 -13.86 14.75 -0.28
CA TYR A 93 -14.76 13.81 0.36
C TYR A 93 -15.29 12.76 -0.62
N TYR A 94 -15.80 13.17 -1.79
CA TYR A 94 -16.31 12.24 -2.78
C TYR A 94 -15.21 11.38 -3.42
N THR A 95 -13.98 11.87 -3.53
CA THR A 95 -12.82 11.06 -3.93
C THR A 95 -12.54 9.96 -2.91
N LEU A 96 -12.59 10.26 -1.61
CA LEU A 96 -12.41 9.25 -0.57
C LEU A 96 -13.53 8.20 -0.59
N VAL A 97 -14.78 8.65 -0.75
CA VAL A 97 -15.94 7.76 -0.85
C VAL A 97 -15.82 6.89 -2.10
N ALA A 98 -15.46 7.46 -3.27
CA ALA A 98 -15.19 6.74 -4.52
C ALA A 98 -14.08 5.70 -4.36
N GLY A 99 -13.03 6.03 -3.60
CA GLY A 99 -11.98 5.09 -3.27
C GLY A 99 -12.48 3.90 -2.44
N LEU A 100 -13.30 4.15 -1.42
CA LEU A 100 -13.83 3.09 -0.56
C LEU A 100 -14.87 2.20 -1.26
N GLU A 101 -15.61 2.72 -2.23
CA GLU A 101 -16.52 1.93 -3.07
C GLU A 101 -15.75 1.09 -4.08
N GLY A 102 -14.84 1.75 -4.82
CA GLY A 102 -14.18 1.16 -5.98
C GLY A 102 -13.04 0.19 -5.66
N PHE A 103 -12.44 0.26 -4.46
CA PHE A 103 -11.24 -0.51 -4.12
C PHE A 103 -11.46 -1.45 -2.93
N PRO A 104 -11.62 -2.76 -3.18
CA PRO A 104 -11.88 -3.76 -2.14
C PRO A 104 -10.82 -3.83 -1.03
N LEU A 105 -9.52 -3.72 -1.34
CA LEU A 105 -8.46 -3.76 -0.33
C LEU A 105 -8.41 -2.50 0.52
N LEU A 106 -8.57 -1.31 -0.08
CA LEU A 106 -8.62 -0.06 0.67
C LEU A 106 -9.79 -0.08 1.66
N ARG A 107 -10.97 -0.50 1.19
CA ARG A 107 -12.16 -0.68 2.04
C ARG A 107 -11.90 -1.71 3.13
N PHE A 108 -11.32 -2.86 2.79
CA PHE A 108 -10.98 -3.89 3.76
C PHE A 108 -10.02 -3.37 4.84
N ALA A 109 -8.96 -2.66 4.46
CA ALA A 109 -7.98 -2.10 5.40
C ALA A 109 -8.61 -1.09 6.36
N VAL A 110 -9.44 -0.18 5.83
CA VAL A 110 -10.15 0.81 6.66
C VAL A 110 -11.13 0.12 7.62
N LEU A 111 -11.92 -0.84 7.13
CA LEU A 111 -12.84 -1.60 7.98
C LEU A 111 -12.12 -2.47 9.01
N PHE A 112 -10.96 -3.05 8.65
CA PHE A 112 -10.13 -3.80 9.58
C PHE A 112 -9.61 -2.93 10.71
N MET A 113 -9.09 -1.73 10.42
CA MET A 113 -8.61 -0.80 11.46
C MET A 113 -9.74 -0.36 12.40
N LEU A 114 -10.89 0.01 11.85
CA LEU A 114 -12.05 0.44 12.64
C LEU A 114 -12.60 -0.72 13.50
N SER A 115 -12.79 -1.89 12.90
CA SER A 115 -13.30 -3.07 13.62
C SER A 115 -12.30 -3.60 14.64
N TYR A 116 -10.99 -3.48 14.41
CA TYR A 116 -9.97 -3.86 15.37
C TYR A 116 -10.01 -3.00 16.63
N ALA A 117 -10.14 -1.67 16.48
CA ALA A 117 -10.26 -0.77 17.63
C ALA A 117 -11.50 -1.11 18.48
N VAL A 118 -12.64 -1.34 17.83
CA VAL A 118 -13.89 -1.72 18.51
C VAL A 118 -13.78 -3.11 19.14
N ALA A 119 -13.26 -4.10 18.42
CA ALA A 119 -13.10 -5.47 18.92
C ALA A 119 -12.16 -5.50 20.14
N GLN A 120 -11.04 -4.77 20.09
CA GLN A 120 -10.12 -4.65 21.23
C GLN A 120 -10.79 -4.00 22.43
N PHE A 121 -11.54 -2.91 22.23
CA PHE A 121 -12.29 -2.25 23.29
C PHE A 121 -13.29 -3.21 23.94
N VAL A 122 -14.10 -3.91 23.13
CA VAL A 122 -15.12 -4.84 23.61
C VAL A 122 -14.50 -6.04 24.32
N LEU A 123 -13.48 -6.68 23.74
CA LEU A 123 -12.82 -7.84 24.35
C LEU A 123 -12.18 -7.49 25.69
N ARG A 124 -11.55 -6.31 25.80
CA ARG A 124 -10.97 -5.82 27.06
C ARG A 124 -12.04 -5.45 28.07
N ALA A 125 -13.14 -4.84 27.64
CA ALA A 125 -14.28 -4.54 28.52
C ALA A 125 -14.91 -5.83 29.07
N ILE A 126 -15.13 -6.84 28.22
CA ILE A 126 -15.62 -8.16 28.64
C ILE A 126 -14.64 -8.83 29.60
N TYR A 127 -13.35 -8.79 29.29
CA TYR A 127 -12.32 -9.34 30.17
C TYR A 127 -12.36 -8.67 31.56
N VAL A 128 -12.44 -7.35 31.63
CA VAL A 128 -12.58 -6.61 32.89
C VAL A 128 -13.91 -6.92 33.58
N MET A 129 -15.00 -7.17 32.86
CA MET A 129 -16.28 -7.53 33.50
C MET A 129 -16.27 -8.96 34.06
N VAL A 130 -15.66 -9.91 33.34
CA VAL A 130 -15.59 -11.33 33.71
C VAL A 130 -14.53 -11.58 34.80
N VAL A 131 -13.38 -10.91 34.70
CA VAL A 131 -12.22 -11.12 35.58
C VAL A 131 -12.06 -9.99 36.60
N GLY A 132 -12.42 -8.76 36.26
CA GLY A 132 -12.39 -7.59 37.14
C GLY A 132 -13.52 -7.52 38.17
N GLY A 133 -14.34 -8.58 38.29
CA GLY A 133 -15.01 -8.90 39.56
C GLY A 133 -14.06 -9.46 40.63
N ARG A 134 -12.78 -9.69 40.32
CA ARG A 134 -11.75 -10.26 41.20
C ARG A 134 -10.38 -9.55 41.13
N SER A 135 -10.37 -8.24 40.87
CA SER A 135 -9.15 -7.42 40.95
C SER A 135 -9.57 -6.05 41.48
N ASP A 136 -9.53 -5.77 42.78
CA ASP A 136 -8.28 -5.33 43.43
C ASP A 136 -8.35 -5.38 44.98
N SER A 137 -9.15 -6.27 45.58
CA SER A 137 -9.40 -6.25 47.04
C SER A 137 -8.77 -7.39 47.86
N SER A 138 -8.07 -8.36 47.24
CA SER A 138 -7.58 -9.56 47.95
C SER A 138 -6.07 -9.69 48.13
N LEU A 139 -5.26 -8.65 47.88
CA LEU A 139 -3.84 -8.67 48.25
C LEU A 139 -3.45 -7.49 49.15
N ARG A 140 -4.32 -7.19 50.12
CA ARG A 140 -3.90 -6.54 51.37
C ARG A 140 -3.45 -7.59 52.39
N GLU A 141 -2.73 -8.61 51.93
CA GLU A 141 -2.11 -9.62 52.78
C GLU A 141 -0.60 -9.34 52.87
N GLN A 142 -0.23 -8.82 54.04
CA GLN A 142 1.07 -8.85 54.71
C GLN A 142 2.35 -8.77 53.85
N GLU A 143 3.12 -7.71 54.12
CA GLU A 143 4.55 -7.60 53.81
C GLU A 143 5.39 -8.74 54.45
N LYS A 144 5.27 -9.98 53.97
CA LYS A 144 6.32 -10.97 54.19
C LYS A 144 7.37 -10.76 53.13
N ARG A 145 8.56 -10.30 53.55
CA ARG A 145 9.77 -10.26 52.73
C ARG A 145 9.90 -11.58 51.98
N SER A 146 9.79 -11.54 50.65
CA SER A 146 9.92 -12.73 49.81
C SER A 146 11.24 -13.43 50.09
N GLY A 147 11.19 -14.72 50.44
CA GLY A 147 12.37 -15.53 50.69
C GLY A 147 13.28 -15.62 49.45
N PHE A 148 14.55 -15.92 49.66
CA PHE A 148 15.56 -15.99 48.60
C PHE A 148 15.11 -16.83 47.40
N PHE A 149 14.51 -18.01 47.64
CA PHE A 149 13.97 -18.88 46.60
C PHE A 149 12.78 -18.28 45.82
N SER A 150 11.94 -17.47 46.47
CA SER A 150 10.84 -16.76 45.80
C SER A 150 11.36 -15.63 44.91
N ARG A 151 12.45 -14.96 45.31
CA ARG A 151 13.12 -13.93 44.47
C ARG A 151 13.84 -14.55 43.29
N LEU A 152 14.49 -15.70 43.49
CA LEU A 152 15.14 -16.46 42.43
C LEU A 152 14.12 -16.95 41.39
N ALA A 153 13.02 -17.56 41.83
CA ALA A 153 11.93 -17.96 40.95
C ALA A 153 11.24 -16.75 40.28
N GLY A 154 11.05 -15.64 41.01
CA GLY A 154 10.55 -14.39 40.47
C GLY A 154 11.44 -13.80 39.38
N ALA A 155 12.76 -13.90 39.53
CA ALA A 155 13.74 -13.47 38.53
C ALA A 155 13.74 -14.38 37.31
N GLY A 156 13.63 -15.70 37.48
CA GLY A 156 13.45 -16.64 36.37
C GLY A 156 12.22 -16.29 35.51
N ILE A 157 11.08 -16.03 36.16
CA ILE A 157 9.85 -15.59 35.47
C ILE A 157 10.03 -14.20 34.84
N GLY A 158 10.72 -13.29 35.53
CA GLY A 158 11.06 -11.97 35.00
C GLY A 158 11.91 -12.03 33.72
N THR A 159 12.87 -12.95 33.67
CA THR A 159 13.69 -13.20 32.47
C THR A 159 12.84 -13.75 31.32
N LEU A 160 11.89 -14.65 31.58
CA LEU A 160 10.96 -15.15 30.55
C LEU A 160 10.09 -14.03 29.96
N ILE A 161 9.53 -13.17 30.83
CA ILE A 161 8.75 -11.99 30.40
C ILE A 161 9.63 -11.01 29.60
N GLY A 162 10.86 -10.78 30.06
CA GLY A 162 11.84 -9.95 29.37
C GLY A 162 12.19 -10.49 27.99
N GLY A 163 12.38 -11.80 27.87
CA GLY A 163 12.61 -12.48 26.59
C GLY A 163 11.43 -12.33 25.63
N ALA A 164 10.19 -12.53 26.09
CA ALA A 164 8.99 -12.32 25.28
C ALA A 164 8.87 -10.88 24.77
N ARG A 165 9.16 -9.88 25.62
CA ARG A 165 9.18 -8.47 25.23
C ARG A 165 10.30 -8.15 24.24
N ALA A 166 11.48 -8.73 24.43
CA ALA A 166 12.59 -8.58 23.50
C ALA A 166 12.25 -9.16 22.11
N VAL A 167 11.62 -10.32 22.05
CA VAL A 167 11.12 -10.92 20.80
C VAL A 167 10.11 -10.02 20.10
N MET A 168 9.17 -9.42 20.83
CA MET A 168 8.21 -8.46 20.25
C MET A 168 8.92 -7.22 19.67
N VAL A 169 9.90 -6.66 20.38
CA VAL A 169 10.68 -5.52 19.89
C VAL A 169 11.49 -5.90 18.66
N ILE A 170 12.08 -7.10 18.62
CA ILE A 170 12.79 -7.62 17.45
C ILE A 170 11.84 -7.75 16.25
N ALA A 171 10.61 -8.23 16.45
CA ALA A 171 9.59 -8.30 15.39
C ALA A 171 9.18 -6.91 14.86
N LEU A 172 9.06 -5.91 15.73
CA LEU A 172 8.76 -4.53 15.32
C LEU A 172 9.92 -3.87 14.56
N LEU A 173 11.15 -4.05 15.06
CA LEU A 173 12.36 -3.60 14.38
C LEU A 173 12.49 -4.26 13.01
N PHE A 174 12.13 -5.54 12.90
CA PHE A 174 12.09 -6.27 11.64
C PHE A 174 11.12 -5.63 10.64
N ILE A 175 9.88 -5.35 11.04
CA ILE A 175 8.92 -4.65 10.17
C ILE A 175 9.50 -3.31 9.70
N GLY A 176 10.10 -2.51 10.60
CA GLY A 176 10.72 -1.23 10.24
C GLY A 176 11.89 -1.35 9.26
N VAL A 177 12.77 -2.33 9.47
CA VAL A 177 13.90 -2.64 8.59
C VAL A 177 13.43 -3.16 7.23
N SER A 178 12.38 -3.99 7.19
CA SER A 178 11.80 -4.52 5.95
C SER A 178 11.06 -3.47 5.12
N LEU A 179 10.45 -2.47 5.76
CA LEU A 179 9.77 -1.38 5.06
C LEU A 179 10.74 -0.33 4.49
N TYR A 180 11.92 -0.16 5.09
CA TYR A 180 12.93 0.84 4.68
C TYR A 180 14.35 0.25 4.65
N PRO A 181 14.63 -0.71 3.74
CA PRO A 181 15.87 -1.47 3.73
C PRO A 181 17.11 -0.60 3.50
N ASP A 182 17.01 0.45 2.69
CA ASP A 182 18.11 1.32 2.28
C ASP A 182 18.37 2.51 3.24
N SER A 183 17.69 2.54 4.39
CA SER A 183 17.89 3.59 5.38
C SER A 183 19.14 3.33 6.24
N GLY A 184 19.85 4.40 6.63
CA GLY A 184 20.97 4.29 7.58
C GLY A 184 20.56 3.68 8.94
N PHE A 185 19.27 3.81 9.30
CA PHE A 185 18.67 3.13 10.45
C PHE A 185 18.61 1.61 10.26
N SER A 186 18.22 1.13 9.08
CA SER A 186 18.20 -0.31 8.76
C SER A 186 19.58 -0.94 8.89
N SER A 187 20.61 -0.32 8.31
CA SER A 187 22.00 -0.77 8.45
C SER A 187 22.47 -0.76 9.91
N TYR A 188 22.05 0.26 10.68
CA TYR A 188 22.32 0.32 12.12
C TYR A 188 21.64 -0.82 12.87
N VAL A 189 20.35 -1.10 12.67
CA VAL A 189 19.65 -2.19 13.36
C VAL A 189 20.23 -3.57 12.99
N GLN A 190 20.55 -3.80 11.72
CA GLN A 190 21.12 -5.06 11.22
C GLN A 190 22.54 -5.34 11.73
N ALA A 191 23.28 -4.30 12.13
CA ALA A 191 24.59 -4.46 12.77
C ALA A 191 24.49 -5.01 14.21
N SER A 192 23.30 -5.14 14.80
CA SER A 192 23.11 -5.74 16.12
C SER A 192 23.12 -7.28 16.05
N PRO A 193 24.05 -7.97 16.75
CA PRO A 193 24.10 -9.44 16.75
C PRO A 193 22.86 -10.09 17.34
N ILE A 194 22.30 -9.51 18.41
CA ILE A 194 21.10 -10.03 19.08
C ILE A 194 19.86 -9.86 18.21
N TYR A 195 19.73 -8.73 17.52
CA TYR A 195 18.67 -8.54 16.54
C TYR A 195 18.81 -9.56 15.39
N LYS A 196 20.00 -9.72 14.80
CA LYS A 196 20.22 -10.65 13.69
C LYS A 196 19.89 -12.09 14.07
N GLN A 197 20.34 -12.54 15.24
CA GLN A 197 20.07 -13.88 15.75
C GLN A 197 18.58 -14.08 16.10
N GLY A 198 17.96 -13.12 16.80
CA GLY A 198 16.53 -13.21 17.15
C GLY A 198 15.62 -13.09 15.94
N ALA A 199 15.99 -12.26 14.95
CA ALA A 199 15.31 -12.17 13.68
C ALA A 199 15.34 -13.52 12.96
N GLN A 200 16.50 -14.16 12.82
CA GLN A 200 16.59 -15.48 12.18
C GLN A 200 15.72 -16.54 12.86
N SER A 201 15.73 -16.63 14.20
CA SER A 201 14.95 -17.61 14.95
C SER A 201 13.42 -17.40 14.89
N VAL A 202 12.96 -16.16 14.66
CA VAL A 202 11.53 -15.83 14.52
C VAL A 202 11.09 -15.90 13.06
N ILE A 203 11.97 -15.51 12.13
CA ILE A 203 11.68 -15.41 10.70
C ILE A 203 11.61 -16.79 10.06
N GLU A 204 12.61 -17.65 10.24
CA GLU A 204 12.72 -18.91 9.49
C GLU A 204 11.45 -19.81 9.55
N PRO A 205 10.76 -19.95 10.71
CA PRO A 205 9.51 -20.70 10.79
C PRO A 205 8.32 -20.01 10.12
N LEU A 206 8.27 -18.67 10.16
CA LEU A 206 7.17 -17.85 9.61
C LEU A 206 7.34 -17.57 8.11
N SER A 207 8.58 -17.42 7.64
CA SER A 207 8.91 -17.06 6.26
C SER A 207 8.80 -18.25 5.32
N GLY A 208 9.21 -19.45 5.75
CA GLY A 208 9.28 -20.62 4.86
C GLY A 208 7.93 -21.05 4.28
N THR A 209 6.84 -20.91 5.04
CA THR A 209 5.49 -21.35 4.65
C THR A 209 4.63 -20.20 4.11
N LEU A 210 4.74 -18.99 4.68
CA LEU A 210 3.91 -17.86 4.28
C LEU A 210 4.42 -17.18 2.98
N ILE A 211 5.75 -17.12 2.79
CA ILE A 211 6.36 -16.48 1.61
C ILE A 211 6.15 -17.32 0.35
N LYS A 212 6.20 -18.64 0.47
CA LYS A 212 6.13 -19.55 -0.68
C LYS A 212 4.71 -19.68 -1.25
N ASP A 213 3.69 -19.66 -0.38
CA ASP A 213 2.33 -20.04 -0.79
C ASP A 213 1.36 -18.86 -0.89
N LYS A 214 1.53 -17.77 -0.12
CA LYS A 214 0.51 -16.71 0.01
C LYS A 214 0.98 -15.31 -0.33
N LEU A 215 2.27 -15.03 -0.16
CA LEU A 215 2.82 -13.71 -0.47
C LEU A 215 2.67 -13.34 -1.94
N PRO A 216 2.95 -14.23 -2.92
CA PRO A 216 2.77 -13.91 -4.34
C PRO A 216 1.32 -13.56 -4.66
N VAL A 217 0.35 -14.33 -4.15
CA VAL A 217 -1.08 -14.06 -4.41
C VAL A 217 -1.54 -12.73 -3.80
N PHE A 218 -1.04 -12.38 -2.60
CA PHE A 218 -1.35 -11.10 -1.96
C PHE A 218 -0.72 -9.92 -2.71
N THR A 219 0.55 -9.99 -3.10
CA THR A 219 1.21 -8.92 -3.87
C THR A 219 0.61 -8.75 -5.25
N GLN A 220 0.19 -9.83 -5.91
CA GLN A 220 -0.55 -9.80 -7.18
C GLN A 220 -1.89 -9.07 -7.02
N ALA A 221 -2.68 -9.41 -6.00
CA ALA A 221 -3.97 -8.75 -5.73
C ALA A 221 -3.81 -7.26 -5.39
N VAL A 222 -2.83 -6.90 -4.57
CA VAL A 222 -2.53 -5.49 -4.22
C VAL A 222 -2.05 -4.70 -5.43
N THR A 223 -1.13 -5.25 -6.23
CA THR A 223 -0.62 -4.61 -7.44
C THR A 223 -1.73 -4.41 -8.47
N LYS A 224 -2.61 -5.41 -8.65
CA LYS A 224 -3.80 -5.32 -9.50
C LYS A 224 -4.69 -4.15 -9.11
N GLU A 225 -5.00 -4.04 -7.82
CA GLU A 225 -5.84 -2.96 -7.33
C GLU A 225 -5.14 -1.61 -7.49
N LEU A 226 -3.86 -1.49 -7.13
CA LEU A 226 -3.08 -0.26 -7.29
C LEU A 226 -3.05 0.24 -8.73
N ASN A 227 -2.80 -0.66 -9.69
CA ASN A 227 -2.83 -0.33 -11.11
C ASN A 227 -4.25 0.05 -11.58
N GLY A 228 -5.28 -0.63 -11.05
CA GLY A 228 -6.67 -0.23 -11.25
C GLY A 228 -6.99 1.15 -10.68
N ILE A 229 -6.42 1.51 -9.52
CA ILE A 229 -6.56 2.86 -8.93
C ILE A 229 -5.96 3.89 -9.88
N LEU A 230 -4.75 3.65 -10.39
CA LEU A 230 -4.06 4.58 -11.28
C LEU A 230 -4.78 4.73 -12.62
N GLN A 231 -5.30 3.64 -13.19
CA GLN A 231 -6.09 3.70 -14.42
C GLN A 231 -7.41 4.48 -14.22
N ARG A 232 -8.14 4.18 -13.13
CA ARG A 232 -9.43 4.84 -12.82
C ARG A 232 -9.26 6.27 -12.34
N LYS A 233 -8.11 6.63 -11.77
CA LYS A 233 -7.73 8.01 -11.40
C LYS A 233 -7.89 8.93 -12.61
N TYR A 234 -7.33 8.57 -13.78
CA TYR A 234 -7.43 9.39 -14.98
C TYR A 234 -8.82 9.40 -15.60
N GLU A 235 -9.58 8.31 -15.46
CA GLU A 235 -10.98 8.27 -15.90
C GLU A 235 -11.89 9.22 -15.10
N MET A 236 -11.60 9.39 -13.81
CA MET A 236 -12.39 10.26 -12.92
C MET A 236 -11.91 11.71 -12.91
N ILE A 237 -10.60 11.95 -12.89
CA ILE A 237 -10.02 13.32 -12.85
C ILE A 237 -10.31 14.07 -14.15
N ASP A 238 -10.19 13.39 -15.29
CA ASP A 238 -10.35 14.02 -16.61
C ASP A 238 -11.77 13.82 -17.19
N ARG A 239 -12.76 13.59 -16.32
CA ARG A 239 -14.16 13.38 -16.74
C ARG A 239 -14.80 14.65 -17.27
N ASP A 240 -14.45 15.80 -16.69
CA ASP A 240 -15.00 17.08 -17.09
C ASP A 240 -14.20 17.59 -18.29
N ILE A 241 -14.81 17.47 -19.47
CA ILE A 241 -14.19 17.82 -20.75
C ILE A 241 -14.33 19.33 -20.96
N PRO A 242 -13.23 20.10 -21.09
CA PRO A 242 -13.33 21.52 -21.44
C PRO A 242 -13.98 21.71 -22.82
N ASN A 243 -14.93 22.65 -22.91
CA ASN A 243 -15.74 22.90 -24.12
C ASN A 243 -14.90 23.14 -25.39
N ASP A 244 -13.70 23.68 -25.26
CA ASP A 244 -12.83 23.96 -26.42
C ASP A 244 -12.02 22.75 -26.90
N ILE A 245 -11.67 21.83 -26.00
CA ILE A 245 -11.11 20.52 -26.37
C ILE A 245 -12.19 19.69 -27.09
N GLU A 246 -13.43 19.74 -26.61
CA GLU A 246 -14.58 19.14 -27.30
C GLU A 246 -14.77 19.74 -28.70
N GLN A 247 -14.82 21.07 -28.82
CA GLN A 247 -14.97 21.73 -30.12
C GLN A 247 -13.82 21.40 -31.08
N ALA A 248 -12.58 21.31 -30.58
CA ALA A 248 -11.44 20.89 -31.38
C ALA A 248 -11.62 19.45 -31.86
N ALA A 249 -11.99 18.53 -30.96
CA ALA A 249 -12.24 17.14 -31.30
C ALA A 249 -13.37 17.00 -32.33
N THR A 250 -14.47 17.74 -32.18
CA THR A 250 -15.57 17.78 -33.16
C THR A 250 -15.10 18.25 -34.53
N LYS A 251 -14.27 19.30 -34.59
CA LYS A 251 -13.70 19.76 -35.88
C LYS A 251 -12.80 18.71 -36.52
N ILE A 252 -12.02 17.98 -35.72
CA ILE A 252 -11.12 16.92 -36.22
C ILE A 252 -11.93 15.73 -36.75
N THR A 253 -13.06 15.41 -36.13
CA THR A 253 -13.90 14.25 -36.49
C THR A 253 -15.03 14.55 -37.47
N GLN A 254 -15.19 15.81 -37.92
CA GLN A 254 -16.31 16.26 -38.78
C GLN A 254 -16.52 15.44 -40.07
N GLY A 255 -15.47 14.82 -40.61
CA GLY A 255 -15.54 13.97 -41.81
C GLY A 255 -15.54 12.46 -41.54
N ALA A 256 -15.52 12.03 -40.27
CA ALA A 256 -15.41 10.62 -39.90
C ALA A 256 -16.80 9.95 -39.88
N SER A 257 -16.90 8.82 -40.57
CA SER A 257 -18.16 8.10 -40.76
C SER A 257 -18.42 7.03 -39.69
N ASP A 258 -17.36 6.55 -39.04
CA ASP A 258 -17.40 5.47 -38.05
C ASP A 258 -16.44 5.72 -36.88
N ASP A 259 -16.51 4.87 -35.85
CA ASP A 259 -15.68 4.99 -34.65
C ASP A 259 -14.18 4.87 -34.94
N GLU A 260 -13.78 4.04 -35.91
CA GLU A 260 -12.37 3.86 -36.26
C GLU A 260 -11.80 5.12 -36.91
N GLN A 261 -12.54 5.71 -37.85
CA GLN A 261 -12.16 6.96 -38.50
C GLN A 261 -12.07 8.11 -37.49
N LYS A 262 -13.00 8.19 -36.53
CA LYS A 262 -12.93 9.18 -35.44
C LYS A 262 -11.68 8.96 -34.59
N ALA A 263 -11.47 7.73 -34.12
CA ALA A 263 -10.33 7.36 -33.30
C ALA A 263 -9.00 7.66 -34.02
N ARG A 264 -8.89 7.28 -35.30
CA ARG A 264 -7.70 7.48 -36.12
C ARG A 264 -7.44 8.97 -36.39
N ALA A 265 -8.46 9.77 -36.66
CA ALA A 265 -8.30 11.21 -36.86
C ALA A 265 -7.77 11.91 -35.61
N LEU A 266 -8.31 11.56 -34.43
CA LEU A 266 -7.84 12.06 -33.15
C LEU A 266 -6.41 11.60 -32.84
N TYR A 267 -6.10 10.33 -33.09
CA TYR A 267 -4.78 9.74 -32.92
C TYR A 267 -3.72 10.49 -33.73
N GLN A 268 -4.00 10.71 -35.02
CA GLN A 268 -3.11 11.45 -35.92
C GLN A 268 -2.94 12.90 -35.46
N TRP A 269 -4.02 13.55 -35.04
CA TRP A 269 -3.94 14.93 -34.58
C TRP A 269 -3.10 15.05 -33.31
N VAL A 270 -3.32 14.22 -32.29
CA VAL A 270 -2.53 14.27 -31.04
C VAL A 270 -1.06 13.97 -31.34
N GLY A 271 -0.80 12.93 -32.13
CA GLY A 271 0.56 12.53 -32.48
C GLY A 271 1.35 13.54 -33.31
N THR A 272 0.67 14.38 -34.09
CA THR A 272 1.32 15.40 -34.94
C THR A 272 1.31 16.81 -34.36
N ARG A 273 0.42 17.10 -33.40
CA ARG A 273 0.25 18.44 -32.83
C ARG A 273 0.81 18.62 -31.43
N ILE A 274 1.19 17.53 -30.76
CA ILE A 274 1.89 17.56 -29.48
C ILE A 274 3.36 17.19 -29.72
N SER A 275 4.26 17.95 -29.12
CA SER A 275 5.71 17.70 -29.13
C SER A 275 6.18 17.05 -27.83
N TYR A 276 7.10 16.10 -27.93
CA TYR A 276 7.59 15.39 -26.76
C TYR A 276 8.45 16.31 -25.88
N ASP A 277 8.14 16.38 -24.59
CA ASP A 277 8.84 17.25 -23.64
C ASP A 277 10.03 16.54 -22.99
N TYR A 278 11.17 16.57 -23.69
CA TYR A 278 12.43 16.03 -23.16
C TYR A 278 12.92 16.77 -21.92
N GLY A 279 12.60 18.06 -21.76
CA GLY A 279 13.00 18.83 -20.59
C GLY A 279 12.29 18.37 -19.32
N LYS A 280 11.03 17.96 -19.44
CA LYS A 280 10.27 17.33 -18.35
C LYS A 280 10.87 15.98 -17.94
N VAL A 281 11.30 15.16 -18.90
CA VAL A 281 12.00 13.90 -18.63
C VAL A 281 13.32 14.17 -17.91
N GLU A 282 14.13 15.10 -18.41
CA GLU A 282 15.41 15.44 -17.81
C GLU A 282 15.26 15.98 -16.38
N ALA A 283 14.26 16.84 -16.14
CA ALA A 283 13.95 17.35 -14.81
C ALA A 283 13.60 16.22 -13.83
N TYR A 284 12.83 15.24 -14.27
CA TYR A 284 12.51 14.07 -13.47
C TYR A 284 13.73 13.19 -13.22
N GLU A 285 14.47 12.82 -14.25
CA GLU A 285 15.60 11.89 -14.14
C GLU A 285 16.77 12.47 -13.33
N GLN A 286 17.08 13.75 -13.50
CA GLN A 286 18.23 14.38 -12.84
C GLN A 286 17.88 15.00 -11.48
N ARG A 287 16.65 15.50 -11.30
CA ARG A 287 16.26 16.27 -10.11
C ARG A 287 15.11 15.65 -9.32
N GLY A 288 14.51 14.57 -9.81
CA GLY A 288 13.32 13.96 -9.21
C GLY A 288 12.06 14.83 -9.29
N ASP A 289 12.08 15.86 -10.15
CA ASP A 289 11.04 16.89 -10.22
C ASP A 289 9.95 16.47 -11.22
N TRP A 290 8.95 15.75 -10.74
CA TRP A 290 7.79 15.33 -11.53
C TRP A 290 6.61 16.30 -11.39
N HIS A 291 6.16 16.85 -12.51
CA HIS A 291 4.95 17.68 -12.58
C HIS A 291 3.88 16.98 -13.42
N GLU A 292 2.78 16.55 -12.79
CA GLU A 292 1.63 15.99 -13.50
C GLU A 292 0.91 17.10 -14.27
N GLN A 293 0.81 16.97 -15.60
CA GLN A 293 0.12 17.94 -16.47
C GLN A 293 -1.32 17.49 -16.72
N THR A 294 -2.25 18.43 -16.80
CA THR A 294 -3.63 18.12 -17.17
C THR A 294 -3.78 18.02 -18.70
N PRO A 295 -4.83 17.36 -19.24
CA PRO A 295 -5.15 17.41 -20.67
C PRO A 295 -5.25 18.84 -21.20
N ARG A 296 -5.70 19.78 -20.36
CA ARG A 296 -5.75 21.20 -20.68
C ARG A 296 -4.36 21.78 -20.90
N ASP A 297 -3.43 21.52 -19.99
CA ASP A 297 -2.05 22.00 -20.11
C ASP A 297 -1.39 21.45 -21.37
N THR A 298 -1.57 20.16 -21.66
CA THR A 298 -1.05 19.52 -22.89
C THR A 298 -1.66 20.15 -24.14
N PHE A 299 -2.97 20.42 -24.12
CA PHE A 299 -3.66 21.08 -25.23
C PHE A 299 -3.15 22.51 -25.45
N ASP A 300 -2.94 23.28 -24.39
CA ASP A 300 -2.51 24.68 -24.52
C ASP A 300 -1.03 24.80 -24.88
N THR A 301 -0.16 24.05 -24.20
CA THR A 301 1.29 24.12 -24.39
C THR A 301 1.78 23.38 -25.62
N ARG A 302 0.96 22.45 -26.15
CA ARG A 302 1.33 21.51 -27.22
C ARG A 302 2.56 20.66 -26.87
N LYS A 303 2.80 20.41 -25.59
CA LYS A 303 3.94 19.66 -25.08
C LYS A 303 3.52 18.67 -24.00
N GLY A 304 4.20 17.54 -23.91
CA GLY A 304 3.99 16.55 -22.85
C GLY A 304 4.84 15.30 -23.04
N VAL A 305 4.71 14.33 -22.13
CA VAL A 305 5.29 12.98 -22.25
C VAL A 305 4.19 11.93 -22.44
N CYS A 306 4.53 10.65 -22.54
CA CYS A 306 3.60 9.57 -22.94
C CYS A 306 2.24 9.59 -22.23
N ILE A 307 2.21 9.81 -20.90
CA ILE A 307 0.94 9.89 -20.15
C ILE A 307 0.11 11.13 -20.52
N ASP A 308 0.75 12.25 -20.83
CA ASP A 308 0.08 13.51 -21.18
C ASP A 308 -0.59 13.40 -22.57
N TYR A 309 0.08 12.72 -23.51
CA TYR A 309 -0.48 12.34 -24.82
C TYR A 309 -1.69 11.43 -24.65
N ALA A 310 -1.54 10.37 -23.86
CA ALA A 310 -2.59 9.37 -23.67
C ALA A 310 -3.85 9.95 -23.01
N ARG A 311 -3.66 10.85 -22.04
CA ARG A 311 -4.76 11.55 -21.36
C ARG A 311 -5.46 12.55 -22.27
N LEU A 312 -4.72 13.35 -23.03
CA LEU A 312 -5.32 14.28 -24.00
C LEU A 312 -6.13 13.52 -25.06
N TYR A 313 -5.57 12.45 -25.62
CA TYR A 313 -6.29 11.59 -26.56
C TYR A 313 -7.58 11.03 -25.94
N ALA A 314 -7.51 10.52 -24.71
CA ALA A 314 -8.68 9.96 -24.03
C ALA A 314 -9.80 10.99 -23.84
N VAL A 315 -9.47 12.23 -23.42
CA VAL A 315 -10.45 13.32 -23.28
C VAL A 315 -11.08 13.67 -24.63
N MET A 316 -10.27 13.81 -25.67
CA MET A 316 -10.78 14.11 -27.01
C MET A 316 -11.65 12.98 -27.56
N ALA A 317 -11.28 11.71 -27.35
CA ALA A 317 -12.06 10.57 -27.81
C ALA A 317 -13.39 10.43 -27.07
N ARG A 318 -13.40 10.62 -25.74
CA ARG A 318 -14.64 10.61 -24.93
C ARG A 318 -15.63 11.69 -25.36
N SER A 319 -15.14 12.89 -25.69
CA SER A 319 -15.99 14.00 -26.15
C SER A 319 -16.71 13.67 -27.47
N GLN A 320 -16.17 12.73 -28.26
CA GLN A 320 -16.75 12.28 -29.52
C GLN A 320 -17.54 10.97 -29.38
N GLY A 321 -17.84 10.56 -28.14
CA GLY A 321 -18.64 9.38 -27.81
C GLY A 321 -17.88 8.05 -27.89
N LEU A 322 -16.55 8.08 -28.04
CA LEU A 322 -15.74 6.86 -28.08
C LEU A 322 -15.47 6.33 -26.67
N GLN A 323 -15.58 5.02 -26.51
CA GLN A 323 -15.11 4.34 -25.30
C GLN A 323 -13.59 4.16 -25.39
N VAL A 324 -12.86 4.76 -24.44
CA VAL A 324 -11.40 4.80 -24.46
C VAL A 324 -10.82 4.66 -23.05
N LYS A 325 -9.72 3.92 -22.97
CA LYS A 325 -8.92 3.71 -21.76
C LYS A 325 -7.55 4.35 -21.92
N VAL A 326 -7.02 4.88 -20.84
CA VAL A 326 -5.59 5.12 -20.68
C VAL A 326 -4.99 3.83 -20.14
N VAL A 327 -3.89 3.36 -20.72
CA VAL A 327 -3.21 2.14 -20.32
C VAL A 327 -1.78 2.48 -19.96
N THR A 328 -1.31 2.00 -18.81
CA THR A 328 0.10 2.08 -18.39
C THR A 328 0.78 0.72 -18.51
N GLY A 329 2.09 0.76 -18.67
CA GLY A 329 2.89 -0.43 -18.80
C GLY A 329 4.34 -0.14 -19.11
N LEU A 330 4.94 -1.05 -19.86
CA LEU A 330 6.31 -0.98 -20.33
C LEU A 330 6.34 -0.83 -21.85
N GLY A 331 7.04 0.20 -22.32
CA GLY A 331 7.31 0.47 -23.73
C GLY A 331 8.75 0.12 -24.08
N TYR A 332 8.95 -0.47 -25.26
CA TYR A 332 10.29 -0.78 -25.78
C TYR A 332 11.13 0.50 -25.94
N ASN A 333 12.39 0.45 -25.46
CA ASN A 333 13.27 1.62 -25.42
C ASN A 333 14.20 1.77 -26.64
N GLY A 334 14.07 0.91 -27.66
CA GLY A 334 14.94 0.93 -28.84
C GLY A 334 16.30 0.23 -28.66
N GLN A 335 16.68 -0.12 -27.43
CA GLN A 335 18.02 -0.65 -27.06
C GLN A 335 17.97 -2.07 -26.49
N GLY A 336 16.92 -2.84 -26.80
CA GLY A 336 16.73 -4.19 -26.25
C GLY A 336 16.10 -4.24 -24.85
N GLY A 337 15.71 -3.09 -24.28
CA GLY A 337 15.07 -2.99 -22.98
C GLY A 337 13.67 -2.37 -23.03
N TYR A 338 13.07 -2.18 -21.85
CA TYR A 338 11.77 -1.54 -21.69
C TYR A 338 11.81 -0.48 -20.59
N GLY A 339 11.04 0.59 -20.77
CA GLY A 339 10.84 1.65 -19.77
C GLY A 339 9.35 1.89 -19.52
N SER A 340 9.03 2.62 -18.45
CA SER A 340 7.64 3.00 -18.15
C SER A 340 7.02 3.77 -19.32
N HIS A 341 5.81 3.39 -19.69
CA HIS A 341 5.11 3.97 -20.84
C HIS A 341 3.59 3.99 -20.64
N ALA A 342 2.92 4.85 -21.39
CA ALA A 342 1.47 4.98 -21.36
C ALA A 342 0.92 5.21 -22.78
N TRP A 343 -0.22 4.60 -23.08
CA TRP A 343 -0.89 4.63 -24.38
C TRP A 343 -2.41 4.48 -24.20
N ASN A 344 -3.15 4.22 -25.28
CA ASN A 344 -4.61 4.09 -25.24
C ASN A 344 -5.12 2.79 -25.84
N GLU A 345 -6.32 2.42 -25.40
CA GLU A 345 -7.17 1.45 -26.11
C GLU A 345 -8.52 2.06 -26.36
N VAL A 346 -9.02 1.94 -27.59
CA VAL A 346 -10.34 2.42 -28.00
C VAL A 346 -11.21 1.23 -28.35
N TYR A 347 -12.46 1.23 -27.91
CA TYR A 347 -13.43 0.22 -28.30
C TYR A 347 -14.10 0.65 -29.60
N LEU A 348 -13.95 -0.16 -30.64
CA LEU A 348 -14.59 0.07 -31.93
C LEU A 348 -15.90 -0.71 -31.97
N SER A 349 -17.04 -0.01 -31.82
CA SER A 349 -18.34 -0.66 -31.69
C SER A 349 -18.70 -1.51 -32.91
N GLY A 350 -18.38 -1.03 -34.12
CA GLY A 350 -18.61 -1.74 -35.38
C GLY A 350 -17.83 -3.05 -35.53
N GLN A 351 -16.76 -3.25 -34.74
CA GLN A 351 -15.92 -4.45 -34.76
C GLN A 351 -16.00 -5.25 -33.45
N ASN A 352 -16.73 -4.74 -32.46
CA ASN A 352 -16.90 -5.33 -31.14
C ASN A 352 -15.55 -5.71 -30.46
N GLN A 353 -14.54 -4.86 -30.62
CA GLN A 353 -13.18 -5.12 -30.13
C GLN A 353 -12.48 -3.87 -29.58
N TRP A 354 -11.57 -4.10 -28.63
CA TRP A 354 -10.63 -3.08 -28.15
C TRP A 354 -9.41 -3.07 -29.04
N VAL A 355 -9.07 -1.88 -29.54
CA VAL A 355 -7.95 -1.63 -30.42
C VAL A 355 -6.91 -0.79 -29.69
N PRO A 356 -5.64 -1.23 -29.60
CA PRO A 356 -4.57 -0.43 -29.02
C PRO A 356 -4.08 0.63 -29.99
N LEU A 357 -3.69 1.78 -29.44
CA LEU A 357 -3.03 2.84 -30.19
C LEU A 357 -2.10 3.66 -29.29
N ASP A 358 -1.00 4.16 -29.85
CA ASP A 358 -0.06 5.03 -29.12
C ASP A 358 0.21 6.35 -29.85
N PRO A 359 -0.45 7.45 -29.43
CA PRO A 359 -0.26 8.76 -30.06
C PRO A 359 1.14 9.34 -29.80
N THR A 360 1.86 8.90 -28.76
CA THR A 360 3.22 9.35 -28.45
C THR A 360 4.19 8.94 -29.55
N TRP A 361 4.03 7.72 -30.08
CA TRP A 361 4.91 7.14 -31.09
C TRP A 361 4.42 7.40 -32.52
N ALA A 362 3.32 8.12 -32.73
CA ALA A 362 2.75 8.34 -34.07
C ALA A 362 3.71 8.98 -35.10
N GLN A 363 4.73 9.70 -34.65
CA GLN A 363 5.75 10.27 -35.54
C GLN A 363 6.79 9.24 -36.00
N SER A 364 6.91 8.10 -35.33
CA SER A 364 7.84 7.02 -35.69
C SER A 364 7.21 5.94 -36.60
N GLY A 365 5.89 5.96 -36.79
CA GLY A 365 5.16 5.02 -37.64
C GLY A 365 3.66 5.00 -37.34
N ASP A 366 2.92 4.12 -38.03
CA ASP A 366 1.50 3.88 -37.71
C ASP A 366 1.41 2.93 -36.51
N TRP A 367 1.11 3.53 -35.35
CA TRP A 367 0.89 2.84 -34.09
C TRP A 367 -0.60 2.70 -33.76
N PHE A 368 -1.50 2.85 -34.73
CA PHE A 368 -2.91 2.52 -34.58
C PHE A 368 -3.17 1.07 -35.00
N ASN A 369 -3.39 0.19 -34.01
CA ASN A 369 -3.59 -1.25 -34.18
C ASN A 369 -2.53 -2.01 -35.02
N PRO A 370 -1.22 -1.72 -34.92
CA PRO A 370 -0.25 -2.44 -35.72
C PRO A 370 -0.14 -3.92 -35.29
N PRO A 371 0.22 -4.82 -36.22
CA PRO A 371 0.50 -6.20 -35.88
C PRO A 371 1.66 -6.25 -34.88
N GLY A 372 1.51 -7.03 -33.82
CA GLY A 372 2.56 -7.18 -32.80
C GLY A 372 2.68 -6.02 -31.81
N PHE A 373 1.68 -5.13 -31.68
CA PHE A 373 1.69 -4.03 -30.70
C PHE A 373 2.11 -4.48 -29.28
N ALA A 374 1.65 -5.67 -28.85
CA ALA A 374 1.97 -6.24 -27.54
C ALA A 374 3.44 -6.64 -27.34
N GLN A 375 4.24 -6.71 -28.41
CA GLN A 375 5.69 -6.99 -28.33
C GLN A 375 6.47 -5.75 -27.89
N THR A 376 5.99 -4.56 -28.24
CA THR A 376 6.62 -3.29 -27.85
C THR A 376 5.92 -2.59 -26.70
N HIS A 377 4.64 -2.92 -26.46
CA HIS A 377 3.82 -2.38 -25.38
C HIS A 377 3.32 -3.50 -24.49
N ILE A 378 4.06 -3.74 -23.41
CA ILE A 378 3.70 -4.73 -22.41
C ILE A 378 2.83 -4.00 -21.40
N LYS A 379 1.51 -4.22 -21.46
CA LYS A 379 0.58 -3.75 -20.42
C LYS A 379 1.13 -4.15 -19.06
N ASP A 380 0.99 -3.28 -18.07
CA ASP A 380 1.19 -3.69 -16.68
C ASP A 380 0.31 -4.91 -16.43
N LYS A 381 0.94 -6.08 -16.40
CA LYS A 381 0.22 -7.30 -16.09
C LYS A 381 -0.25 -7.10 -14.66
N VAL A 382 -1.53 -7.34 -14.48
CA VAL A 382 -2.01 -8.01 -13.28
C VAL A 382 -1.19 -9.30 -13.21
N ILE A 383 0.03 -9.23 -12.67
CA ILE A 383 0.86 -10.40 -12.44
C ILE A 383 0.09 -11.28 -11.48
#